data_AF-G1CSF9-F1
#
_entry.id   AF-G1CSF9-F1
#
_cell.length_a   1.000
_cell.length_b   1.000
_cell.length_c   1.000
_cell.angle_alpha   90.00
_cell.angle_beta   90.00
_cell.angle_gamma   90.00
#
_symmetry.space_group_name_H-M   'P 1'
#
loop_
_entity.id
_entity.type
_entity.pdbx_description
1 polymer ?
#
loop_
_entity_poly.entity_id
_entity_poly.type
_entity_poly.pdbx_seq_one_letter_code
_entity_poly.pdbx_strand_id
1 'polypeptide(L)'
;GVIPSRLFWMISTMTFRDMRMPAQVRIALACCLNMCGAVHCSDIAILGVHRKPPLIEHERVSKVCEVPLAIAACHTAAIKPAKVDDMKTVAVRNERCMFCGNCYT
;
A
#
# COMPACT_ATOMS: atom_id res chain seq x y z
N GLY A 1 14.38 -12.73 -12.07
CA GLY A 1 14.47 -13.63 -10.91
C GLY A 1 13.12 -13.70 -10.25
N VAL A 2 12.30 -14.66 -10.67
CA VAL A 2 10.92 -14.85 -10.24
C VAL A 2 10.97 -15.55 -8.88
N ILE A 3 10.47 -14.87 -7.84
CA ILE A 3 10.41 -15.40 -6.48
C ILE A 3 9.74 -16.78 -6.53
N PRO A 4 10.38 -17.82 -5.97
CA PRO A 4 10.02 -19.20 -6.24
C PRO A 4 8.61 -19.48 -5.73
N SER A 5 7.85 -20.15 -6.57
CA SER A 5 6.50 -20.72 -6.45
C SER A 5 6.26 -21.65 -5.24
N ARG A 6 7.12 -21.62 -4.21
CA ARG A 6 7.05 -22.50 -3.03
C ARG A 6 6.31 -21.92 -1.83
N LEU A 7 5.99 -20.63 -1.80
CA LEU A 7 5.09 -20.06 -0.76
C LEU A 7 3.62 -20.00 -1.19
N PHE A 8 3.29 -20.49 -2.39
CA PHE A 8 1.90 -20.67 -2.81
C PHE A 8 1.29 -21.98 -2.29
N TRP A 9 2.10 -22.83 -1.63
CA TRP A 9 1.74 -24.18 -1.21
C TRP A 9 1.56 -24.34 0.31
N MET A 10 1.19 -23.29 1.06
CA MET A 10 1.18 -23.35 2.53
C MET A 10 -0.18 -23.10 3.20
N ILE A 11 -1.24 -23.77 2.74
CA ILE A 11 -2.49 -24.01 3.52
C ILE A 11 -2.70 -25.53 3.73
N SER A 12 -1.59 -26.29 3.81
CA SER A 12 -1.54 -27.76 3.67
C SER A 12 -1.69 -28.66 4.85
N THR A 13 -2.04 -28.20 6.03
CA THR A 13 -1.61 -29.04 7.16
C THR A 13 -2.73 -29.57 8.03
N MET A 14 -3.95 -29.04 7.97
CA MET A 14 -5.16 -29.78 8.39
C MET A 14 -6.24 -29.85 7.29
N THR A 15 -6.43 -28.78 6.50
CA THR A 15 -7.28 -28.78 5.28
C THR A 15 -6.50 -28.91 3.98
N PHE A 16 -5.16 -28.91 3.98
CA PHE A 16 -4.47 -29.47 2.82
C PHE A 16 -3.53 -30.65 3.05
N ARG A 17 -3.73 -31.32 4.19
CA ARG A 17 -3.40 -32.75 4.32
C ARG A 17 -4.54 -33.61 3.75
N ASP A 18 -5.77 -33.15 3.93
CA ASP A 18 -6.99 -33.76 3.40
C ASP A 18 -7.64 -32.85 2.35
N MET A 19 -7.84 -33.34 1.12
CA MET A 19 -8.44 -32.58 0.01
C MET A 19 -9.98 -32.53 0.12
N ARG A 20 -10.51 -31.90 1.18
CA ARG A 20 -11.96 -31.82 1.44
C ARG A 20 -12.67 -30.62 0.79
N MET A 21 -11.95 -29.76 0.07
CA MET A 21 -12.52 -28.57 -0.59
C MET A 21 -12.88 -28.89 -2.06
N PRO A 22 -14.00 -28.36 -2.59
CA PRO A 22 -14.47 -28.66 -3.95
C PRO A 22 -13.58 -28.04 -5.06
N ALA A 23 -12.73 -27.07 -4.71
CA ALA A 23 -11.80 -26.41 -5.62
C ALA A 23 -10.53 -25.98 -4.88
N GLN A 24 -9.47 -25.69 -5.64
CA GLN A 24 -8.22 -25.14 -5.12
C GLN A 24 -8.47 -23.74 -4.56
N VAL A 25 -8.21 -23.52 -3.27
CA VAL A 25 -8.32 -22.20 -2.64
C VAL A 25 -6.94 -21.56 -2.55
N ARG A 26 -6.81 -20.35 -3.10
CA ARG A 26 -5.58 -19.56 -3.08
C ARG A 26 -5.76 -18.41 -2.10
N ILE A 27 -4.90 -18.38 -1.07
CA ILE A 27 -4.86 -17.28 -0.12
C ILE A 27 -3.54 -16.56 -0.26
N ALA A 28 -3.61 -15.24 -0.38
CA ALA A 28 -2.42 -14.40 -0.43
C ALA A 28 -2.55 -13.22 0.52
N LEU A 29 -1.38 -12.73 0.96
CA LEU A 29 -1.26 -11.64 1.91
C LEU A 29 -0.41 -10.51 1.31
N ALA A 30 -0.93 -9.29 1.38
CA ALA A 30 -0.20 -8.06 1.09
C ALA A 30 -0.06 -7.24 2.36
N CYS A 31 1.14 -6.73 2.60
CA CYS A 31 1.43 -5.84 3.72
C CYS A 31 0.86 -4.42 3.53
N CYS A 32 0.71 -3.96 2.28
CA CYS A 32 0.24 -2.62 1.93
C CYS A 32 -0.61 -2.63 0.65
N LEU A 33 -1.24 -1.50 0.34
CA LEU A 33 -2.07 -1.27 -0.86
C LEU A 33 -1.32 -1.36 -2.20
N ASN A 34 0.01 -1.45 -2.18
CA ASN A 34 0.79 -1.74 -3.39
C ASN A 34 0.58 -3.18 -3.90
N MET A 35 -0.10 -4.04 -3.11
CA MET A 35 -0.57 -5.37 -3.52
C MET A 35 0.50 -6.24 -4.21
N CYS A 36 1.73 -6.21 -3.70
CA CYS A 36 2.81 -7.03 -4.25
C CYS A 36 2.45 -8.52 -4.22
N GLY A 37 2.53 -9.19 -5.37
CA GLY A 37 2.19 -10.62 -5.50
C GLY A 37 0.81 -10.86 -6.13
N ALA A 38 0.14 -11.93 -5.71
CA ALA A 38 -1.12 -12.42 -6.29
C ALA A 38 -2.37 -12.02 -5.47
N VAL A 39 -2.25 -11.01 -4.60
CA VAL A 39 -3.30 -10.66 -3.63
C VAL A 39 -4.56 -10.14 -4.32
N HIS A 40 -4.41 -9.44 -5.44
CA HIS A 40 -5.53 -8.93 -6.25
C HIS A 40 -6.28 -10.02 -7.04
N CYS A 41 -5.74 -11.25 -7.13
CA CYS A 41 -6.30 -12.36 -7.90
C CYS A 41 -6.43 -13.66 -7.09
N SER A 42 -6.39 -13.56 -5.76
CA SER A 42 -6.58 -14.69 -4.84
C SER A 42 -8.05 -14.81 -4.44
N ASP A 43 -8.51 -16.04 -4.20
CA ASP A 43 -9.88 -16.31 -3.75
C ASP A 43 -10.14 -15.67 -2.38
N ILE A 44 -9.11 -15.65 -1.52
CA ILE A 44 -9.12 -14.95 -0.24
C ILE A 44 -7.87 -14.08 -0.16
N ALA A 45 -8.07 -12.78 -0.02
CA ALA A 45 -7.01 -11.80 0.06
C ALA A 45 -6.98 -11.15 1.45
N ILE A 46 -5.80 -11.10 2.07
CA ILE A 46 -5.56 -10.36 3.31
C ILE A 46 -4.72 -9.14 2.98
N LEU A 47 -5.24 -7.95 3.27
CA LEU A 47 -4.60 -6.69 2.93
C LEU A 47 -4.43 -5.80 4.19
N GLY A 48 -3.20 -5.35 4.41
CA GLY A 48 -2.92 -4.28 5.36
C GLY A 48 -3.31 -2.90 4.81
N VAL A 49 -4.16 -2.18 5.53
CA VAL A 49 -4.55 -0.80 5.20
C VAL A 49 -4.21 0.15 6.35
N HIS A 50 -3.68 1.32 6.01
CA HIS A 50 -3.49 2.38 6.99
C HIS A 50 -4.82 3.10 7.25
N ARG A 51 -4.99 3.64 8.46
CA ARG A 51 -6.22 4.35 8.89
C ARG A 51 -5.94 5.76 9.41
N LYS A 52 -4.72 6.25 9.24
CA LYS A 52 -4.28 7.57 9.71
C LYS A 52 -3.63 8.31 8.54
N PRO A 53 -3.90 9.62 8.38
CA PRO A 53 -3.23 10.43 7.38
C PRO A 53 -1.73 10.53 7.68
N PRO A 54 -0.89 10.72 6.65
CA PRO A 54 0.55 10.89 6.84
C PRO A 54 0.83 12.17 7.63
N LEU A 55 1.79 12.10 8.55
CA LEU A 55 2.32 13.27 9.24
C LEU A 55 3.34 13.96 8.33
N ILE A 56 3.20 15.27 8.16
CA ILE A 56 4.04 16.06 7.26
C ILE A 56 5.14 16.72 8.09
N GLU A 57 6.38 16.36 7.81
CA GLU A 57 7.55 17.01 8.38
C GLU A 57 8.11 18.01 7.36
N HIS A 58 7.77 19.29 7.53
CA HIS A 58 8.03 20.33 6.52
C HIS A 58 9.53 20.50 6.17
N GLU A 59 10.42 20.26 7.13
CA GLU A 59 11.86 20.38 6.93
C GLU A 59 12.45 19.27 6.04
N ARG A 60 11.92 18.04 6.14
CA ARG A 60 12.41 16.90 5.35
C ARG A 60 11.81 16.87 3.95
N VAL A 61 10.56 17.28 3.81
CA VAL A 61 9.87 17.31 2.50
C VAL A 61 10.62 18.23 1.53
N SER A 62 11.11 19.38 1.99
CA SER A 62 11.83 20.32 1.13
C SER A 62 13.23 19.85 0.70
N LYS A 63 13.86 18.97 1.49
CA LYS A 63 15.23 18.46 1.27
C LYS A 63 15.28 17.14 0.50
N VAL A 64 14.30 16.25 0.73
CA VAL A 64 14.35 14.85 0.27
C VAL A 64 13.35 14.56 -0.86
N CYS A 65 12.21 15.24 -0.88
CA CYS A 65 11.11 14.89 -1.76
C CYS A 65 10.96 15.89 -2.90
N GLU A 66 10.77 15.38 -4.12
CA GLU A 66 10.28 16.20 -5.22
C GLU A 66 8.78 16.45 -5.03
N VAL A 67 8.43 17.67 -4.61
CA VAL A 67 7.03 18.12 -4.42
C VAL A 67 6.09 17.71 -5.58
N PRO A 68 6.43 17.84 -6.88
CA PRO A 68 5.53 17.42 -7.94
C PRO A 68 5.29 15.89 -7.97
N LEU A 69 6.28 15.07 -7.65
CA LEU A 69 6.12 13.61 -7.59
C LEU A 69 5.20 13.21 -6.43
N ALA A 70 5.37 13.82 -5.26
CA ALA A 70 4.52 13.56 -4.10
C ALA A 70 3.05 13.94 -4.37
N ILE A 71 2.79 15.01 -5.13
CA ILE A 71 1.44 15.41 -5.55
C ILE A 71 0.87 14.41 -6.57
N ALA A 72 1.66 14.03 -7.58
CA ALA A 72 1.25 13.09 -8.62
C ALA A 72 0.97 11.68 -8.08
N ALA A 73 1.66 11.26 -7.02
CA ALA A 73 1.44 9.98 -6.36
C ALA A 73 0.05 9.85 -5.69
N CYS A 74 -0.66 10.97 -5.47
CA CYS A 74 -1.96 10.96 -4.80
C CYS A 74 -3.12 10.77 -5.78
N HIS A 75 -3.65 9.54 -5.84
CA HIS A 75 -4.81 9.15 -6.64
C HIS A 75 -6.08 10.00 -6.38
N THR A 76 -6.29 10.47 -5.15
CA THR A 76 -7.47 11.27 -4.78
C THR A 76 -7.22 12.78 -4.83
N ALA A 77 -6.03 13.21 -5.29
CA ALA A 77 -5.60 14.60 -5.31
C ALA A 77 -5.79 15.32 -3.93
N ALA A 78 -5.56 14.59 -2.85
CA ALA A 78 -5.65 15.11 -1.48
C ALA A 78 -4.45 16.01 -1.11
N ILE A 79 -3.34 15.90 -1.84
CA ILE A 79 -2.09 16.62 -1.61
C ILE A 79 -2.05 17.86 -2.48
N LYS A 80 -1.75 19.01 -1.88
CA LYS A 80 -1.59 20.29 -2.57
C LYS A 80 -0.23 20.92 -2.27
N PRO A 81 0.34 21.68 -3.20
CA PRO A 81 1.54 22.46 -2.92
C PRO A 81 1.21 23.55 -1.89
N ALA A 82 2.09 23.72 -0.92
CA ALA A 82 2.01 24.75 0.10
C ALA A 82 3.41 25.35 0.35
N LYS A 83 3.44 26.54 0.96
CA LYS A 83 4.66 27.14 1.48
C LYS A 83 4.46 27.40 2.96
N VAL A 84 5.37 26.90 3.78
CA VAL A 84 5.42 27.15 5.23
C VAL A 84 6.85 27.58 5.53
N ASP A 85 7.02 28.73 6.18
CA ASP A 85 8.32 29.30 6.55
C ASP A 85 9.31 29.38 5.37
N ASP A 86 8.84 29.91 4.24
CA ASP A 86 9.55 30.02 2.94
C ASP A 86 10.06 28.70 2.32
N MET A 87 9.77 27.56 2.94
CA MET A 87 10.09 26.24 2.42
C MET A 87 8.98 25.71 1.52
N LYS A 88 9.37 25.13 0.38
CA LYS A 88 8.44 24.40 -0.49
C LYS A 88 7.99 23.12 0.23
N THR A 89 6.70 23.01 0.53
CA THR A 89 6.13 21.87 1.24
C THR A 89 4.80 21.45 0.64
N VAL A 90 4.14 20.48 1.28
CA VAL A 90 2.83 19.96 0.88
C VAL A 90 1.82 20.12 2.01
N ALA A 91 0.55 20.30 1.65
CA ALA A 91 -0.58 20.25 2.57
C ALA A 91 -1.50 19.08 2.17
N VAL A 92 -1.93 18.30 3.17
CA VAL A 92 -2.82 17.14 2.97
C VAL A 92 -4.22 17.48 3.45
N ARG A 93 -5.23 17.27 2.58
CA ARG A 93 -6.65 17.36 2.95
C ARG A 93 -7.15 16.02 3.46
N ASN A 94 -7.34 15.92 4.78
CA ASN A 94 -7.75 14.66 5.43
C ASN A 94 -9.09 14.12 4.93
N GLU A 95 -10.04 14.98 4.55
CA GLU A 95 -11.35 14.58 4.01
C GLU A 95 -11.26 13.76 2.72
N ARG A 96 -10.20 13.95 1.93
CA ARG A 96 -9.99 13.26 0.64
C ARG A 96 -8.94 12.15 0.73
N CYS A 97 -8.26 12.00 1.87
CA CYS A 97 -7.17 11.04 2.02
C CYS A 97 -7.74 9.65 2.30
N MET A 98 -7.40 8.68 1.44
CA MET A 98 -7.79 7.26 1.62
C MET A 98 -6.68 6.41 2.24
N PHE A 99 -5.65 7.05 2.82
CA PHE A 99 -4.55 6.39 3.55
C PHE A 99 -3.78 5.33 2.74
N CYS A 100 -3.63 5.53 1.43
CA CYS A 100 -2.95 4.57 0.55
C CYS A 100 -1.44 4.48 0.74
N GLY A 101 -0.81 5.48 1.38
CA GLY A 101 0.63 5.47 1.65
C GLY A 101 1.52 5.72 0.42
N ASN A 102 0.95 5.85 -0.78
CA ASN A 102 1.73 6.01 -2.02
C ASN A 102 2.58 7.29 -2.07
N CYS A 103 2.18 8.32 -1.34
CA CYS A 103 2.97 9.56 -1.19
C CYS A 103 4.22 9.40 -0.30
N TYR A 104 4.35 8.27 0.39
CA TYR A 104 5.48 7.94 1.25
C TYR A 104 6.39 6.86 0.63
N THR A 105 5.98 6.30 -0.52
CA THR A 105 6.80 5.37 -1.31
C THR A 105 7.78 6.18 -2.15
#